data_AF-A0A2S1FIN1-F1
#
_entry.id   AF-A0A2S1FIN1-F1
#
_cell.length_a   1.000
_cell.length_b   1.000
_cell.length_c   1.000
_cell.angle_alpha   90.00
_cell.angle_beta   90.00
_cell.angle_gamma   90.00
#
_symmetry.space_group_name_H-M   'P 1'
#
loop_
_entity.id
_entity.type
_entity.pdbx_description
1 polymer ?
#
loop_
_entity_poly.entity_id
_entity_poly.type
_entity_poly.pdbx_seq_one_letter_code
_entity_poly.pdbx_strand_id
1 'polypeptide(L)'
;MTADTNTKPQKQDWLSNHLLFLKGLKSPTEAQQLLILLAVKQEKTQKEQKTFDALVKSEKASEKAKEARIAVSSILAASKKAANEAEESAASAARKARNHGLIKLGLLFDYAGLSHLTREELLGLLIKGAKTDRVQVREWSVDGAAMLAVKEPVKAAPVPDNGY
;
A
#
# COMPACT_ATOMS: atom_id res chain seq x y z
N MET A 1 16.61 48.47 27.31
CA MET A 1 17.94 47.83 27.41
C MET A 1 17.83 46.67 28.36
N THR A 2 17.89 45.45 27.86
CA THR A 2 18.67 44.33 28.42
C THR A 2 18.62 43.21 27.39
N ALA A 3 19.79 42.86 26.89
CA ALA A 3 20.02 41.69 26.06
C ALA A 3 20.15 40.49 27.00
N ASP A 4 19.52 39.36 26.67
CA ASP A 4 19.86 38.09 27.31
C ASP A 4 20.08 37.00 26.26
N THR A 5 21.32 36.53 26.30
CA THR A 5 21.98 35.54 25.47
C THR A 5 21.53 34.14 25.83
N ASN A 6 21.01 33.34 24.88
CA ASN A 6 21.06 31.89 25.04
C ASN A 6 21.07 31.13 23.72
N THR A 7 22.24 31.13 23.07
CA THR A 7 22.51 30.34 21.87
C THR A 7 23.70 29.42 22.17
N LYS A 8 23.50 28.15 22.60
CA LYS A 8 24.39 26.97 22.38
C LYS A 8 24.17 25.64 23.18
N PRO A 9 23.00 25.25 23.75
CA PRO A 9 22.93 23.95 24.47
C PRO A 9 22.94 22.70 23.56
N GLN A 10 22.53 22.80 22.29
CA GLN A 10 22.33 21.66 21.39
C GLN A 10 23.61 20.86 21.04
N LYS A 11 24.78 21.50 21.05
CA LYS A 11 26.00 20.90 20.50
C LYS A 11 26.69 19.94 21.47
N GLN A 12 26.66 20.26 22.77
CA GLN A 12 27.24 19.43 23.83
C GLN A 12 26.37 18.21 24.15
N ASP A 13 25.04 18.38 24.05
CA ASP A 13 24.08 17.31 24.31
C ASP A 13 24.20 16.17 23.29
N TRP A 14 24.18 16.50 21.98
CA TRP A 14 24.38 15.50 20.92
C TRP A 14 25.70 14.74 21.07
N LEU A 15 26.81 15.44 21.35
CA LEU A 15 28.13 14.81 21.39
C LEU A 15 28.27 13.85 22.58
N SER A 16 27.70 14.22 23.73
CA SER A 16 27.72 13.38 24.93
C SER A 16 26.92 12.10 24.71
N ASN A 17 25.71 12.23 24.15
CA ASN A 17 24.85 11.09 23.82
C ASN A 17 25.49 10.19 22.75
N HIS A 18 26.12 10.79 21.73
CA HIS A 18 26.82 10.04 20.68
C HIS A 18 28.01 9.25 21.24
N LEU A 19 28.81 9.86 22.13
CA LEU A 19 29.94 9.17 22.76
C LEU A 19 29.49 8.00 23.65
N LEU A 20 28.35 8.11 24.33
CA LEU A 20 27.77 6.99 25.07
C LEU A 20 27.36 5.86 24.13
N PHE A 21 26.71 6.19 23.00
CA PHE A 21 26.38 5.22 21.96
C PHE A 21 27.63 4.54 21.39
N LEU A 22 28.66 5.30 21.02
CA LEU A 22 29.90 4.77 20.46
C LEU A 22 30.64 3.84 21.43
N LYS A 23 30.60 4.12 22.75
CA LYS A 23 31.16 3.24 23.79
C LYS A 23 30.39 1.92 23.93
N GLY A 24 29.11 1.90 23.57
CA GLY A 24 28.27 0.70 23.57
C GLY A 24 28.43 -0.17 22.31
N LEU A 25 29.16 0.29 21.29
CA LEU A 25 29.40 -0.50 20.08
C LEU A 25 30.30 -1.70 20.36
N LYS A 26 29.91 -2.87 19.86
CA LYS A 26 30.71 -4.12 19.97
C LYS A 26 32.06 -4.02 19.25
N SER A 27 32.14 -3.24 18.17
CA SER A 27 33.36 -3.04 17.38
C SER A 27 33.36 -1.64 16.74
N PRO A 28 33.76 -0.59 17.50
CA PRO A 28 33.85 0.76 16.97
C PRO A 28 34.98 0.86 15.93
N THR A 29 34.78 1.70 14.91
CA THR A 29 35.80 1.94 13.87
C THR A 29 37.02 2.68 14.44
N GLU A 30 38.16 2.66 13.74
CA GLU A 30 39.38 3.36 14.19
C GLU A 30 39.14 4.87 14.40
N ALA A 31 38.35 5.51 13.53
CA ALA A 31 37.96 6.91 13.67
C ALA A 31 37.09 7.16 14.92
N GLN A 32 36.19 6.23 15.26
CA GLN A 32 35.34 6.30 16.45
C GLN A 32 36.14 6.05 17.74
N GLN A 33 37.07 5.10 17.71
CA GLN A 33 37.99 4.85 18.81
C GLN A 33 38.85 6.07 19.11
N LEU A 34 39.41 6.71 18.06
CA LEU A 34 40.16 7.95 18.19
C LEU A 34 39.30 9.10 18.74
N LEU A 35 38.04 9.21 18.30
CA LEU A 35 37.11 10.21 18.82
C LEU A 35 36.83 10.01 20.32
N ILE A 36 36.60 8.75 20.76
CA ILE A 36 36.40 8.41 22.17
C ILE A 36 37.66 8.75 22.99
N LEU A 37 38.85 8.38 22.49
CA LEU A 37 40.12 8.63 23.17
C LEU A 37 40.36 10.14 23.37
N LEU A 38 40.18 10.92 22.30
CA LEU A 38 40.32 12.38 22.37
C LEU A 38 39.25 13.00 23.27
N ALA A 39 38.03 12.46 23.32
CA ALA A 39 36.97 12.98 24.19
C ALA A 39 37.33 12.91 25.68
N VAL A 40 38.05 11.87 26.13
CA VAL A 40 38.42 11.66 27.55
C VAL A 40 39.56 12.58 28.00
N LYS A 41 40.39 13.07 27.07
CA LYS A 41 41.56 13.89 27.39
C LYS A 41 41.15 15.28 27.89
N GLN A 42 41.57 15.66 29.11
CA GLN A 42 41.26 16.96 29.73
C GLN A 42 41.95 18.13 29.02
N GLU A 43 43.24 18.00 28.70
CA GLU A 43 43.99 19.00 27.93
C GLU A 43 44.34 18.48 26.53
N LYS A 44 43.80 19.14 25.50
CA LYS A 44 44.06 18.82 24.09
C LYS A 44 45.02 19.84 23.50
N THR A 45 46.02 19.37 22.75
CA THR A 45 46.83 20.27 21.92
C THR A 45 45.98 20.88 20.78
N GLN A 46 46.40 21.99 20.19
CA GLN A 46 45.67 22.58 19.06
C GLN A 46 45.46 21.60 17.89
N LYS A 47 46.44 20.71 17.64
CA LYS A 47 46.35 19.69 16.60
C LYS A 47 45.27 18.67 16.94
N GLU A 48 45.25 18.17 18.17
CA GLU A 48 44.24 17.23 18.66
C GLU A 48 42.83 17.83 18.66
N GLN A 49 42.69 19.11 19.01
CA GLN A 49 41.41 19.80 18.96
C GLN A 49 40.88 19.91 17.52
N LYS A 50 41.74 20.25 16.54
CA LYS A 50 41.35 20.26 15.12
C LYS A 50 40.94 18.87 14.62
N THR A 51 41.68 17.84 15.00
CA THR A 51 41.34 16.45 14.68
C THR A 51 40.00 16.04 15.29
N PHE A 52 39.77 16.37 16.57
CA PHE A 52 38.51 16.12 17.26
C PHE A 52 37.32 16.78 16.54
N ASP A 53 37.44 18.06 16.20
CA ASP A 53 36.37 18.79 15.51
C ASP A 53 36.09 18.23 14.11
N ALA A 54 37.10 17.73 13.41
CA ALA A 54 36.95 17.06 12.11
C ALA A 54 36.21 15.71 12.25
N LEU A 55 36.59 14.91 13.25
CA LEU A 55 35.92 13.63 13.54
C LEU A 55 34.45 13.83 13.89
N VAL A 56 34.14 14.83 14.74
CA VAL A 56 32.76 15.18 15.10
C VAL A 56 31.94 15.57 13.87
N LYS A 57 32.50 16.36 12.95
CA LYS A 57 31.81 16.73 11.70
C LYS A 57 31.55 15.51 10.80
N SER A 58 32.52 14.60 10.70
CA SER A 58 32.40 13.36 9.93
C SER A 58 31.29 12.45 10.48
N GLU A 59 31.22 12.29 11.80
CA GLU A 59 30.18 11.49 12.46
C GLU A 59 28.78 12.07 12.20
N LYS A 60 28.61 13.39 12.35
CA LYS A 60 27.33 14.07 12.04
C LYS A 60 26.92 13.90 10.57
N ALA A 61 27.86 14.03 9.65
CA ALA A 61 27.60 13.81 8.24
C ALA A 61 27.18 12.36 7.96
N SER A 62 27.82 11.40 8.64
CA SER A 62 27.51 9.98 8.53
C SER A 62 26.14 9.64 9.09
N GLU A 63 25.73 10.21 10.22
CA GLU A 63 24.38 10.06 10.77
C GLU A 63 23.33 10.62 9.81
N LYS A 64 23.52 11.85 9.33
CA LYS A 64 22.60 12.47 8.37
C LYS A 64 22.48 11.65 7.08
N ALA A 65 23.58 11.08 6.60
CA ALA A 65 23.55 10.20 5.43
C ALA A 65 22.79 8.90 5.70
N LYS A 66 22.91 8.32 6.90
CA LYS A 66 22.14 7.13 7.31
C LYS A 66 20.65 7.45 7.38
N GLU A 67 20.26 8.56 8.01
CA GLU A 67 18.87 9.02 8.08
C GLU A 67 18.27 9.22 6.68
N ALA A 68 19.01 9.88 5.78
CA ALA A 68 18.58 10.07 4.40
C ALA A 68 18.38 8.73 3.67
N ARG A 69 19.28 7.75 3.86
CA ARG A 69 19.14 6.41 3.27
C ARG A 69 17.91 5.68 3.81
N ILE A 70 17.63 5.78 5.11
CA ILE A 70 16.45 5.19 5.73
C ILE A 70 15.18 5.82 5.15
N ALA A 71 15.13 7.15 5.04
CA ALA A 71 13.99 7.87 4.47
C ALA A 71 13.72 7.45 3.02
N VAL A 72 14.76 7.40 2.18
CA VAL A 72 14.64 6.95 0.78
C VAL A 72 14.17 5.49 0.72
N SER A 73 14.74 4.61 1.53
CA SER A 73 14.32 3.21 1.58
C SER A 73 12.86 3.05 2.00
N SER A 74 12.39 3.84 2.96
CA SER A 74 10.99 3.86 3.40
C SER A 74 10.06 4.33 2.29
N ILE A 75 10.44 5.38 1.54
CA ILE A 75 9.66 5.87 0.39
C ILE A 75 9.56 4.79 -0.68
N LEU A 76 10.67 4.13 -1.03
CA LEU A 76 10.66 3.06 -2.03
C LEU A 76 9.82 1.85 -1.59
N ALA A 77 9.90 1.47 -0.31
CA ALA A 77 9.09 0.39 0.24
C ALA A 77 7.58 0.72 0.21
N ALA A 78 7.22 1.95 0.58
CA ALA A 78 5.84 2.43 0.52
C ALA A 78 5.31 2.46 -0.93
N SER A 79 6.10 2.98 -1.87
CA SER A 79 5.74 3.00 -3.29
C SER A 79 5.55 1.60 -3.86
N LYS A 80 6.45 0.66 -3.53
CA LYS A 80 6.33 -0.74 -3.97
C LYS A 80 5.07 -1.41 -3.40
N LYS A 81 4.77 -1.17 -2.12
CA LYS A 81 3.56 -1.69 -1.48
C LYS A 81 2.30 -1.15 -2.17
N ALA A 82 2.23 0.16 -2.40
CA ALA A 82 1.09 0.79 -3.06
C ALA A 82 0.90 0.27 -4.50
N ALA A 83 1.98 0.05 -5.25
CA ALA A 83 1.91 -0.53 -6.60
C ALA A 83 1.35 -1.95 -6.58
N ASN A 84 1.82 -2.79 -5.66
CA ASN A 84 1.32 -4.17 -5.52
C ASN A 84 -0.16 -4.19 -5.10
N GLU A 85 -0.58 -3.34 -4.17
CA GLU A 85 -1.98 -3.21 -3.73
C GLU A 85 -2.89 -2.74 -4.87
N ALA A 86 -2.42 -1.79 -5.70
CA ALA A 86 -3.15 -1.34 -6.88
C ALA A 86 -3.34 -2.49 -7.89
N GLU A 87 -2.29 -3.24 -8.18
CA GLU A 87 -2.34 -4.41 -9.08
C GLU A 87 -3.31 -5.49 -8.54
N GLU A 88 -3.22 -5.82 -7.25
CA GLU A 88 -4.09 -6.81 -6.62
C GLU A 88 -5.55 -6.37 -6.63
N SER A 89 -5.81 -5.09 -6.33
CA SER A 89 -7.17 -4.53 -6.35
C SER A 89 -7.78 -4.57 -7.76
N ALA A 90 -7.00 -4.24 -8.79
CA ALA A 90 -7.43 -4.30 -10.18
C ALA A 90 -7.72 -5.75 -10.61
N ALA A 91 -6.82 -6.69 -10.27
CA ALA A 91 -7.02 -8.11 -10.54
C ALA A 91 -8.26 -8.67 -9.82
N SER A 92 -8.49 -8.27 -8.57
CA SER A 92 -9.67 -8.65 -7.78
C SER A 92 -10.95 -8.09 -8.39
N ALA A 93 -10.97 -6.82 -8.79
CA ALA A 93 -12.11 -6.19 -9.45
C ALA A 93 -12.48 -6.91 -10.76
N ALA A 94 -11.49 -7.25 -11.59
CA ALA A 94 -11.71 -8.00 -12.83
C ALA A 94 -12.30 -9.40 -12.55
N ARG A 95 -11.79 -10.11 -11.53
CA ARG A 95 -12.34 -11.42 -11.12
C ARG A 95 -13.77 -11.29 -10.62
N LYS A 96 -14.08 -10.28 -9.78
CA LYS A 96 -15.43 -10.03 -9.27
C LYS A 96 -16.40 -9.73 -10.42
N ALA A 97 -16.01 -8.87 -11.36
CA ALA A 97 -16.83 -8.55 -12.54
C ALA A 97 -17.13 -9.80 -13.39
N ARG A 98 -16.11 -10.63 -13.65
CA ARG A 98 -16.28 -11.90 -14.37
C ARG A 98 -17.20 -12.86 -13.62
N ASN A 99 -16.97 -13.06 -12.33
CA ASN A 99 -17.79 -13.97 -11.51
C ASN A 99 -19.25 -13.48 -11.42
N HIS A 100 -19.46 -12.18 -11.27
CA HIS A 100 -20.81 -11.58 -11.30
C HIS A 100 -21.52 -11.85 -12.63
N GLY A 101 -20.80 -11.70 -13.76
CA GLY A 101 -21.33 -12.05 -15.07
C GLY A 101 -21.71 -13.53 -15.18
N LEU A 102 -20.85 -14.44 -14.69
CA LEU A 102 -21.15 -15.88 -14.67
C LEU A 102 -22.34 -16.23 -13.78
N ILE A 103 -22.46 -15.59 -12.61
CA ILE A 103 -23.62 -15.79 -11.71
C ILE A 103 -24.91 -15.35 -12.40
N LYS A 104 -24.91 -14.17 -13.05
CA LYS A 104 -26.07 -13.70 -13.83
C LYS A 104 -26.46 -14.69 -14.93
N LEU A 105 -25.48 -15.20 -15.69
CA LEU A 105 -25.73 -16.19 -16.73
C LEU A 105 -26.31 -17.50 -16.14
N GLY A 106 -25.79 -17.96 -14.99
CA GLY A 106 -26.33 -19.12 -14.27
C GLY A 106 -27.77 -18.91 -13.80
N LEU A 107 -28.09 -17.73 -13.25
CA LEU A 107 -29.46 -17.40 -12.85
C LEU A 107 -30.42 -17.39 -14.04
N LEU A 108 -30.02 -16.81 -15.18
CA LEU A 108 -30.83 -16.85 -16.40
C LEU A 108 -31.08 -18.28 -16.89
N PHE A 109 -30.04 -19.13 -16.81
CA PHE A 109 -30.12 -20.55 -17.15
C PHE A 109 -31.10 -21.30 -16.23
N ASP A 110 -31.06 -21.03 -14.92
CA ASP A 110 -32.00 -21.60 -13.95
C ASP A 110 -33.42 -21.08 -14.16
N TYR A 111 -33.60 -19.77 -14.40
CA TYR A 111 -34.91 -19.17 -14.65
C TYR A 111 -35.56 -19.79 -15.88
N ALA A 112 -34.80 -19.96 -16.97
CA ALA A 112 -35.27 -20.60 -18.20
C ALA A 112 -35.53 -22.11 -18.04
N GLY A 113 -35.30 -22.70 -16.86
CA GLY A 113 -35.55 -24.11 -16.59
C GLY A 113 -34.60 -25.05 -17.32
N LEU A 114 -33.43 -24.56 -17.75
CA LEU A 114 -32.49 -25.32 -18.59
C LEU A 114 -31.54 -26.21 -17.78
N SER A 115 -31.66 -26.23 -16.45
CA SER A 115 -30.80 -26.96 -15.51
C SER A 115 -30.73 -28.48 -15.69
N HIS A 116 -31.71 -29.05 -16.40
CA HIS A 116 -31.76 -30.48 -16.71
C HIS A 116 -31.07 -30.84 -18.04
N LEU A 117 -30.71 -29.85 -18.87
CA LEU A 117 -30.09 -30.10 -20.17
C LEU A 117 -28.62 -30.52 -20.01
N THR A 118 -28.21 -31.48 -20.84
CA THR A 118 -26.81 -31.87 -20.98
C THR A 118 -26.01 -30.75 -21.65
N ARG A 119 -24.67 -30.83 -21.56
CA ARG A 119 -23.76 -29.86 -22.17
C ARG A 119 -23.99 -29.76 -23.69
N GLU A 120 -24.21 -30.89 -24.34
CA GLU A 120 -24.41 -31.03 -25.77
C GLU A 120 -25.76 -30.43 -26.20
N GLU A 121 -26.83 -30.67 -25.44
CA GLU A 121 -28.16 -30.10 -25.70
C GLU A 121 -28.17 -28.58 -25.52
N LEU A 122 -27.55 -28.09 -24.45
CA LEU A 122 -27.42 -26.65 -24.21
C LEU A 122 -26.60 -25.97 -25.31
N LEU A 123 -25.47 -26.55 -25.72
CA LEU A 123 -24.67 -26.02 -26.82
C LEU A 123 -25.46 -26.04 -28.14
N GLY A 124 -26.22 -27.11 -28.40
CA GLY A 124 -27.11 -27.20 -29.54
C GLY A 124 -28.17 -26.11 -29.56
N LEU A 125 -28.79 -25.82 -28.41
CA LEU A 125 -29.75 -24.73 -28.23
C LEU A 125 -29.11 -23.36 -28.52
N LEU A 126 -27.91 -23.11 -27.98
CA LEU A 126 -27.18 -21.86 -28.21
C LEU A 126 -26.77 -21.68 -29.68
N ILE A 127 -26.34 -22.75 -30.36
CA ILE A 127 -26.00 -22.72 -31.79
C ILE A 127 -27.25 -22.42 -32.64
N LYS A 128 -28.41 -22.99 -32.29
CA LYS A 128 -29.69 -22.67 -32.96
C LYS A 128 -30.07 -21.21 -32.74
N GLY A 129 -29.99 -20.73 -31.50
CA GLY A 129 -30.23 -19.32 -31.16
C GLY A 129 -29.30 -18.37 -31.92
N ALA A 130 -28.00 -18.70 -32.03
CA ALA A 130 -27.02 -17.91 -32.76
C ALA A 130 -27.28 -17.80 -34.28
N LYS A 131 -28.03 -18.76 -34.85
CA LYS A 131 -28.44 -18.78 -36.26
C LYS A 131 -29.81 -18.17 -36.52
N THR A 132 -30.52 -17.75 -35.46
CA THR A 132 -31.86 -17.16 -35.55
C THR A 132 -31.77 -15.71 -36.02
N ASP A 133 -32.74 -15.26 -36.81
CA ASP A 133 -32.78 -13.87 -37.29
C ASP A 133 -33.01 -12.86 -36.15
N ARG A 134 -32.45 -11.65 -36.32
CA ARG A 134 -32.50 -10.57 -35.33
C ARG A 134 -33.92 -10.07 -35.06
N VAL A 135 -34.84 -10.19 -36.01
CA VAL A 135 -36.25 -9.81 -35.79
C VAL A 135 -36.90 -10.78 -34.80
N GLN A 136 -36.74 -12.08 -35.00
CA GLN A 136 -37.25 -13.12 -34.09
C GLN A 136 -36.63 -13.03 -32.69
N VAL A 137 -35.32 -12.73 -32.60
CA VAL A 137 -34.65 -12.52 -31.30
C VAL A 137 -35.24 -11.32 -30.54
N ARG A 138 -35.73 -10.29 -31.23
CA ARG A 138 -36.41 -9.16 -30.58
C ARG A 138 -37.80 -9.53 -30.08
N GLU A 139 -38.52 -10.40 -30.77
CA GLU A 139 -39.82 -10.89 -30.31
C GLU A 139 -39.67 -11.65 -28.98
N TRP A 140 -38.64 -12.50 -28.87
CA TRP A 140 -38.32 -13.22 -27.63
C TRP A 140 -37.89 -12.31 -26.46
N SER A 141 -37.48 -11.06 -26.75
CA SER A 141 -37.09 -10.11 -25.70
C SER A 141 -38.27 -9.73 -24.80
N VAL A 142 -39.51 -9.79 -25.33
CA VAL A 142 -40.73 -9.52 -24.57
C VAL A 142 -40.97 -10.61 -23.53
N ASP A 143 -40.88 -11.88 -23.94
CA ASP A 143 -41.04 -13.02 -23.04
C ASP A 143 -39.94 -13.06 -21.97
N GLY A 144 -38.70 -12.76 -22.37
CA GLY A 144 -37.57 -12.64 -21.45
C GLY A 144 -37.77 -11.54 -20.41
N ALA A 145 -38.28 -10.36 -20.83
CA ALA A 145 -38.57 -9.26 -19.92
C ALA A 145 -39.69 -9.61 -18.92
N ALA A 146 -40.74 -10.30 -19.39
CA ALA A 146 -41.82 -10.78 -18.52
C ALA A 146 -41.30 -11.77 -17.46
N MET A 147 -40.44 -12.70 -17.85
CA MET A 147 -39.86 -13.68 -16.94
C MET A 147 -38.93 -13.03 -15.90
N LEU A 148 -38.11 -12.07 -16.31
CA LEU A 148 -37.24 -11.30 -15.40
C LEU A 148 -38.06 -10.50 -14.39
N ALA A 149 -39.17 -9.87 -14.82
CA ALA A 149 -40.05 -9.13 -13.91
C ALA A 149 -40.65 -10.01 -12.80
N VAL A 150 -40.90 -11.29 -13.09
CA VAL A 150 -41.42 -12.26 -12.12
C VAL A 150 -40.32 -12.79 -11.19
N LYS A 151 -39.12 -13.05 -11.71
CA LYS A 151 -38.03 -13.72 -10.96
C LYS A 151 -37.11 -12.74 -10.22
N GLU A 152 -37.02 -11.49 -10.68
CA GLU A 152 -36.25 -10.40 -10.06
C GLU A 152 -37.18 -9.24 -9.67
N PRO A 153 -38.15 -9.44 -8.75
CA PRO A 153 -38.98 -8.33 -8.30
C PRO A 153 -38.08 -7.26 -7.66
N VAL A 154 -38.26 -6.01 -8.09
CA VAL A 154 -37.51 -4.85 -7.60
C VAL A 154 -37.50 -4.88 -6.07
N LYS A 155 -36.30 -4.91 -5.49
CA LYS A 155 -36.10 -4.79 -4.04
C LYS A 155 -36.85 -3.54 -3.56
N ALA A 156 -37.93 -3.72 -2.80
CA ALA A 156 -38.69 -2.63 -2.22
C ALA A 156 -37.73 -1.69 -1.48
N ALA A 157 -37.84 -0.38 -1.75
CA ALA A 157 -37.01 0.63 -1.12
C ALA A 157 -37.09 0.48 0.41
N PRO A 158 -35.97 0.64 1.15
CA PRO A 158 -36.01 0.60 2.60
C PRO A 158 -37.00 1.68 3.08
N VAL A 159 -38.00 1.24 3.86
CA VAL A 159 -38.93 2.14 4.54
C VAL A 159 -38.08 3.11 5.37
N PRO A 160 -38.21 4.43 5.22
CA PRO A 160 -37.47 5.37 6.04
C PRO A 160 -37.86 5.14 7.49
N ASP A 161 -36.86 4.82 8.31
CA ASP A 161 -36.98 4.73 9.76
C ASP A 161 -37.25 6.13 10.31
N ASN A 162 -38.53 6.50 10.40
CA ASN A 162 -38.96 7.67 11.14
C ASN A 162 -38.90 7.31 12.63
N GLY A 163 -37.68 7.39 13.18
CA GLY A 163 -37.43 7.27 14.60
C GLY A 163 -38.30 8.25 15.38
N TYR A 164 -39.25 7.70 16.13
CA TYR A 164 -39.95 8.38 17.23
C TYR A 164 -39.25 8.05 18.54
#